data_AF-G5Q1W1-F1
#
_entry.id   AF-G5Q1W1-F1
#
_cell.length_a   1.000
_cell.length_b   1.000
_cell.length_c   1.000
_cell.angle_alpha   90.00
_cell.angle_beta   90.00
_cell.angle_gamma   90.00
#
_symmetry.space_group_name_H-M   'P 1'
#
loop_
_entity.id
_entity.type
_entity.pdbx_description
1 polymer ?
#
loop_
_entity_poly.entity_id
_entity_poly.type
_entity_poly.pdbx_seq_one_letter_code
_entity_poly.pdbx_strand_id
1 'polypeptide(L)'
;APKTPLRYVAMVIWIYSAWRGLQLAYEHTMIQLHPSPFMTCDFMARFPDWLPLGKWLPQVFVASGDCAERQWSFLTLEMPQWLLGIFAAYLVVAIAVVIAQAFKPKKRDLFGR
;
A
#
# COMPACT_ATOMS: atom_id res chain seq x y z
N ALA A 1 8.46 -13.71 -17.87
CA ALA A 1 9.03 -13.03 -16.69
C ALA A 1 10.49 -12.71 -16.95
N PRO A 2 11.00 -11.55 -16.49
CA PRO A 2 12.41 -11.20 -16.67
C PRO A 2 13.29 -12.28 -16.03
N LYS A 3 14.37 -12.67 -16.72
CA LYS A 3 15.30 -13.72 -16.27
C LYS A 3 16.25 -13.25 -15.16
N THR A 4 16.15 -11.98 -14.74
CA THR A 4 17.03 -11.35 -13.77
C THR A 4 16.61 -11.65 -12.33
N PRO A 5 17.57 -11.80 -11.40
CA PRO A 5 17.26 -12.01 -9.97
C PRO A 5 16.59 -10.80 -9.32
N LEU A 6 16.64 -9.63 -9.96
CA LEU A 6 15.99 -8.38 -9.54
C LEU A 6 14.47 -8.54 -9.31
N ARG A 7 13.84 -9.53 -9.96
CA ARG A 7 12.42 -9.82 -9.80
C ARG A 7 12.04 -10.14 -8.35
N TYR A 8 12.88 -10.87 -7.62
CA TYR A 8 12.59 -11.21 -6.22
C TYR A 8 12.63 -9.99 -5.32
N VAL A 9 13.59 -9.09 -5.53
CA VAL A 9 13.68 -7.81 -4.81
C VAL A 9 12.43 -6.97 -5.07
N ALA A 10 12.02 -6.84 -6.34
CA ALA A 10 10.80 -6.10 -6.70
C ALA A 10 9.54 -6.71 -6.05
N MET A 11 9.44 -8.04 -5.97
CA MET A 11 8.31 -8.69 -5.30
C MET A 11 8.28 -8.44 -3.80
N VAL A 12 9.44 -8.50 -3.12
CA VAL A 12 9.52 -8.20 -1.69
C VAL A 12 9.11 -6.75 -1.42
N ILE A 13 9.63 -5.80 -2.21
CA ILE A 13 9.28 -4.39 -2.09
C ILE A 13 7.77 -4.17 -2.33
N TRP A 14 7.20 -4.81 -3.34
CA TRP A 14 5.78 -4.70 -3.64
C TRP A 14 4.89 -5.26 -2.52
N ILE A 15 5.19 -6.44 -2.00
CA ILE A 15 4.41 -7.03 -0.90
C ILE A 15 4.53 -6.16 0.35
N TYR A 16 5.74 -5.69 0.67
CA TYR A 16 5.96 -4.83 1.83
C TYR A 16 5.20 -3.51 1.73
N SER A 17 5.25 -2.84 0.56
CA SER A 17 4.54 -1.57 0.36
C SER A 17 3.02 -1.74 0.38
N ALA A 18 2.50 -2.81 -0.24
CA ALA A 18 1.08 -3.12 -0.22
C ALA A 18 0.57 -3.41 1.20
N TRP A 19 1.34 -4.18 1.98
CA TRP A 19 1.01 -4.48 3.37
C TRP A 19 1.01 -3.23 4.26
N ARG A 20 2.08 -2.43 4.19
CA ARG A 20 2.17 -1.18 4.97
C ARG A 20 1.10 -0.17 4.55
N GLY A 21 0.81 -0.07 3.26
CA GLY A 21 -0.27 0.78 2.74
C GLY A 21 -1.64 0.35 3.26
N LEU A 22 -1.92 -0.96 3.28
CA LEU A 22 -3.16 -1.49 3.83
C LEU A 22 -3.32 -1.19 5.33
N GLN A 23 -2.24 -1.37 6.11
CA GLN A 23 -2.26 -1.08 7.55
C GLN A 23 -2.56 0.40 7.82
N LEU A 24 -1.88 1.30 7.11
CA LEU A 24 -2.08 2.75 7.26
C LEU A 24 -3.48 3.19 6.82
N ALA A 25 -3.98 2.65 5.71
CA ALA A 25 -5.34 2.94 5.25
C ALA A 25 -6.39 2.43 6.26
N TYR A 26 -6.18 1.26 6.85
CA TYR A 26 -7.05 0.73 7.90
C TYR A 26 -7.06 1.63 9.13
N GLU A 27 -5.90 2.04 9.64
CA GLU A 27 -5.79 2.97 10.78
C GLU A 27 -6.52 4.29 10.47
N HIS A 28 -6.36 4.84 9.27
CA HIS A 28 -7.05 6.08 8.86
C HIS A 28 -8.57 5.89 8.77
N THR A 29 -9.05 4.78 8.20
CA THR A 29 -10.50 4.48 8.18
C THR A 29 -11.07 4.34 9.59
N MET A 30 -10.31 3.74 10.52
CA MET A 30 -10.74 3.57 11.90
C MET A 30 -10.87 4.91 12.63
N ILE A 31 -9.96 5.86 12.38
CA ILE A 31 -10.05 7.22 12.92
C ILE A 31 -11.31 7.94 12.40
N GLN A 32 -11.67 7.76 11.13
CA GLN A 32 -12.86 8.39 10.53
C GLN A 32 -14.20 7.76 10.96
N LEU A 33 -14.20 6.47 11.30
CA LEU A 33 -15.39 5.73 11.75
C LEU A 33 -15.60 5.82 13.26
N HIS A 34 -14.51 5.86 14.04
CA HIS A 34 -14.50 5.93 15.50
C HIS A 34 -13.68 7.13 15.98
N PRO A 35 -14.20 8.36 15.81
CA PRO A 35 -13.47 9.55 16.24
C PRO A 35 -13.34 9.54 17.76
N SER A 36 -12.12 9.44 18.25
CA SER A 36 -11.81 9.60 19.67
C SER A 36 -10.99 10.88 19.86
N PRO A 37 -11.32 11.73 20.84
CA PRO A 37 -10.66 13.02 21.03
C PRO A 37 -9.18 12.90 21.46
N PHE A 38 -8.72 11.69 21.78
CA PHE A 38 -7.33 11.40 22.17
C PHE A 38 -6.48 10.84 21.01
N MET A 39 -7.10 10.43 19.89
CA MET A 39 -6.40 9.94 18.71
C MET A 39 -6.25 11.07 17.70
N THR A 40 -5.26 11.93 17.94
CA THR A 40 -4.90 13.02 17.02
C THR A 40 -3.83 12.54 16.05
N CYS A 41 -4.01 12.79 14.75
CA CYS A 41 -2.92 12.68 13.79
C CYS A 41 -1.85 13.75 14.06
N ASP A 42 -0.59 13.38 13.86
CA ASP A 42 0.50 14.36 13.93
C ASP A 42 0.38 15.39 12.80
N PHE A 43 0.46 16.67 13.12
CA PHE A 43 0.51 17.77 12.14
C PHE A 43 1.77 17.77 11.28
N MET A 44 2.78 16.96 11.65
CA MET A 44 3.99 16.77 10.86
C MET A 44 4.30 15.28 10.73
N ALA A 45 4.60 14.85 9.50
CA ALA A 45 5.05 13.49 9.25
C ALA A 45 6.38 13.23 9.98
N ARG A 46 6.40 12.21 10.84
CA ARG A 46 7.60 11.77 11.56
C ARG A 46 8.47 10.92 10.65
N PHE A 47 9.50 11.53 10.08
CA PHE A 47 10.53 10.83 9.32
C PHE A 47 11.77 10.56 10.18
N PRO A 48 12.51 9.47 9.93
CA PRO A 48 13.76 9.22 10.62
C PRO A 48 14.85 10.23 10.22
N ASP A 49 15.82 10.49 11.10
CA ASP A 49 16.83 11.54 10.92
C ASP A 49 17.67 11.39 9.63
N TRP A 50 17.84 10.16 9.15
CA TRP A 50 18.62 9.84 7.95
C TRP A 50 17.83 10.07 6.64
N LEU A 51 16.52 10.32 6.68
CA LEU A 51 15.69 10.53 5.50
C LEU A 51 14.65 11.64 5.71
N PRO A 52 15.06 12.92 5.68
CA PRO A 52 14.14 14.03 5.87
C PRO A 52 13.35 14.38 4.59
N LEU A 53 12.48 13.45 4.12
CA LEU A 53 11.68 13.64 2.90
C LEU A 53 10.86 14.94 2.92
N GLY A 54 10.33 15.31 4.09
CA GLY A 54 9.58 16.55 4.26
C GLY A 54 10.36 17.82 3.95
N LYS A 55 11.70 17.82 4.12
CA LYS A 55 12.56 18.97 3.77
C LYS A 55 12.97 18.96 2.30
N TRP A 56 13.17 17.77 1.74
CA TRP A 56 13.64 17.61 0.35
C TRP A 56 12.53 17.85 -0.66
N LEU A 57 11.29 17.43 -0.34
CA LEU A 57 10.16 17.53 -1.25
C LEU A 57 8.87 17.91 -0.50
N PRO A 58 8.79 19.16 0.01
CA PRO A 58 7.68 19.61 0.85
C PRO A 58 6.33 19.57 0.14
N GLN A 59 6.28 19.74 -1.19
CA GLN A 59 5.01 19.78 -1.92
C GLN A 59 4.18 18.47 -1.83
N VAL A 60 4.82 17.32 -1.56
CA VAL A 60 4.12 16.02 -1.50
C VAL A 60 4.05 15.48 -0.07
N PHE A 61 5.04 15.79 0.78
CA PHE A 61 5.15 15.19 2.12
C PHE A 61 4.71 16.11 3.27
N VAL A 62 4.27 17.34 2.97
CA VAL A 62 3.66 18.21 3.97
C VAL A 62 2.22 17.74 4.24
N ALA A 63 1.96 17.30 5.47
CA ALA A 63 0.61 17.02 5.95
C ALA A 63 0.01 18.32 6.51
N SER A 64 -0.83 19.00 5.72
CA SER A 64 -1.41 20.29 6.09
C SER A 64 -2.89 20.23 6.51
N GLY A 65 -3.36 19.09 7.03
CA GLY A 65 -4.78 18.89 7.36
C GLY A 65 -5.02 17.93 8.52
N ASP A 66 -6.23 17.99 9.09
CA ASP A 66 -6.68 17.07 10.13
C ASP A 66 -7.17 15.75 9.51
N CYS A 67 -6.72 14.61 10.03
CA CYS A 67 -7.09 13.29 9.51
C CYS A 67 -8.56 12.94 9.74
N ALA A 68 -9.19 13.57 10.74
CA ALA A 68 -10.59 13.33 11.10
C ALA A 68 -11.58 14.04 10.17
N GLU A 69 -11.12 15.00 9.37
CA GLU A 69 -11.93 15.73 8.40
C GLU A 69 -12.20 14.87 7.15
N ARG A 70 -13.46 14.83 6.73
CA ARG A 70 -13.89 14.13 5.51
C ARG A 70 -13.87 15.10 4.33
N GLN A 71 -12.74 15.17 3.64
CA GLN A 71 -12.54 16.12 2.54
C GLN A 71 -13.03 15.62 1.17
N TRP A 72 -13.09 14.30 0.98
CA TRP A 72 -13.43 13.69 -0.31
C TRP A 72 -14.29 12.44 -0.11
N SER A 73 -15.46 12.45 -0.75
CA SER A 73 -16.32 11.28 -0.86
C SER A 73 -16.63 10.99 -2.32
N PHE A 74 -16.59 9.71 -2.68
CA PHE A 74 -17.00 9.23 -3.99
C PHE A 74 -17.79 7.93 -3.82
N LEU A 75 -18.97 7.90 -4.45
CA LEU A 75 -19.86 6.75 -4.39
C LEU A 75 -20.24 6.35 -2.95
N THR A 76 -20.41 7.33 -2.06
CA THR A 76 -20.65 7.19 -0.60
C THR A 76 -19.47 6.63 0.24
N LEU A 77 -18.32 6.37 -0.38
CA LEU A 77 -17.10 5.98 0.31
C LEU A 77 -16.11 7.13 0.40
N GLU A 78 -15.40 7.21 1.52
CA GLU A 78 -14.34 8.18 1.77
C GLU A 78 -13.00 7.74 1.13
N MET A 79 -12.09 8.68 0.94
CA MET A 79 -10.75 8.41 0.35
C MET A 79 -10.02 7.24 1.05
N PRO A 80 -9.97 7.14 2.39
CA PRO A 80 -9.25 6.05 3.04
C PRO A 80 -9.89 4.67 2.81
N GLN A 81 -11.22 4.62 2.66
CA GLN A 81 -11.94 3.37 2.38
C GLN A 81 -11.63 2.86 0.97
N TRP A 82 -11.57 3.76 -0.01
CA TRP A 82 -11.13 3.43 -1.36
C TRP A 82 -9.68 2.93 -1.39
N LEU A 83 -8.78 3.61 -0.68
CA LEU A 83 -7.38 3.19 -0.58
C LEU A 83 -7.23 1.82 0.08
N LEU A 84 -8.02 1.53 1.11
CA LEU A 84 -8.06 0.20 1.74
C LEU A 84 -8.40 -0.89 0.71
N GLY A 85 -9.42 -0.67 -0.11
CA GLY A 85 -9.81 -1.59 -1.18
C GLY A 85 -8.72 -1.78 -2.23
N ILE A 86 -8.08 -0.69 -2.67
CA ILE A 86 -7.00 -0.73 -3.68
C ILE A 86 -5.78 -1.47 -3.13
N PHE A 87 -5.33 -1.16 -1.92
CA PHE A 87 -4.18 -1.85 -1.31
C PHE A 87 -4.47 -3.33 -1.05
N ALA A 88 -5.69 -3.68 -0.66
CA ALA A 88 -6.11 -5.07 -0.52
C ALA A 88 -6.04 -5.82 -1.87
N ALA A 89 -6.57 -5.22 -2.95
CA ALA A 89 -6.47 -5.80 -4.29
C ALA A 89 -5.02 -5.95 -4.76
N TYR A 90 -4.17 -4.95 -4.52
CA TYR A 90 -2.73 -5.02 -4.81
C TYR A 90 -2.04 -6.17 -4.09
N LEU A 91 -2.36 -6.39 -2.81
CA LEU A 91 -1.81 -7.49 -2.02
C LEU A 91 -2.28 -8.86 -2.54
N VAL A 92 -3.57 -9.00 -2.89
CA VAL A 92 -4.12 -10.23 -3.47
C VAL A 92 -3.43 -10.58 -4.78
N VAL A 93 -3.26 -9.59 -5.67
CA VAL A 93 -2.56 -9.80 -6.95
C VAL A 93 -1.09 -10.17 -6.71
N ALA A 94 -0.41 -9.52 -5.76
CA ALA A 94 0.97 -9.85 -5.42
C ALA A 94 1.10 -11.31 -4.95
N ILE A 95 0.21 -11.77 -4.07
CA ILE A 95 0.17 -13.15 -3.57
C ILE A 95 -0.10 -14.13 -4.73
N ALA A 96 -1.08 -13.84 -5.59
CA ALA A 96 -1.39 -14.67 -6.75
C ALA A 96 -0.16 -14.81 -7.69
N VAL A 97 0.58 -13.72 -7.91
CA VAL A 97 1.80 -13.70 -8.72
C VAL A 97 2.94 -14.49 -8.07
N VAL A 98 3.06 -14.49 -6.74
CA VAL A 98 4.04 -15.32 -6.03
C VAL A 98 3.70 -16.81 -6.13
N ILE A 99 2.43 -17.15 -5.92
CA ILE A 99 1.90 -18.51 -6.05
C ILE A 99 2.15 -19.03 -7.48
N ALA A 100 1.77 -18.25 -8.50
CA ALA A 100 1.97 -18.61 -9.90
C ALA A 100 3.46 -18.81 -10.27
N GLN A 101 4.39 -18.23 -9.53
CA GLN A 101 5.82 -18.45 -9.72
C GLN A 101 6.35 -19.69 -9.03
N ALA A 102 5.81 -20.01 -7.85
CA ALA A 102 6.14 -21.25 -7.15
C ALA A 102 5.67 -22.46 -7.97
N PHE A 103 4.48 -22.38 -8.57
CA PHE A 103 3.94 -23.39 -9.47
C PHE A 103 4.38 -23.14 -10.91
N LYS A 104 5.68 -23.35 -11.21
CA LYS A 104 6.14 -23.36 -12.61
C LYS A 104 5.33 -24.41 -13.39
N PRO A 105 4.71 -24.06 -14.53
CA PRO A 105 4.02 -25.05 -15.34
C PRO A 105 5.03 -26.10 -15.79
N LYS A 106 4.78 -27.37 -15.41
CA LYS A 106 5.48 -28.52 -15.99
C LYS A 106 5.27 -28.41 -17.50
N LYS A 107 6.35 -28.35 -18.29
CA LYS A 107 6.25 -28.39 -19.76
C LYS A 107 5.40 -29.61 -20.11
N ARG A 108 4.18 -29.37 -20.60
CA ARG A 108 3.39 -30.42 -21.22
C ARG A 108 4.01 -30.56 -22.60
N ASP A 109 4.99 -31.44 -22.75
CA ASP A 109 5.47 -31.87 -24.07
C ASP A 109 4.31 -32.60 -24.74
N LEU A 110 3.43 -31.83 -25.38
CA LEU A 110 2.28 -32.32 -26.14
C LEU A 110 2.66 -32.67 -27.60
N PHE A 111 3.95 -32.59 -27.91
CA PHE A 111 4.54 -33.01 -29.18
C PHE A 111 5.79 -33.85 -28.89
N GLY A 112 5.61 -34.94 -28.14
CA GLY A 112 6.44 -36.13 -28.34
C GLY A 112 5.87 -36.86 -29.55
N ARG A 113 6.74 -37.12 -30.54
CA ARG A 113 6.44 -37.90 -31.75
C ARG A 113 5.58 -39.14 -31.48
#